data_AF-A0A9Q8Q7H0-F1
#
_entry.id   AF-A0A9Q8Q7H0-F1
#
_cell.length_a   1.000
_cell.length_b   1.000
_cell.length_c   1.000
_cell.angle_alpha   90.00
_cell.angle_beta   90.00
_cell.angle_gamma   90.00
#
_symmetry.space_group_name_H-M   'P 1'
#
loop_
_entity.id
_entity.type
_entity.pdbx_description
1 polymer ?
#
loop_
_entity_poly.entity_id
_entity_poly.type
_entity_poly.pdbx_seq_one_letter_code
_entity_poly.pdbx_strand_id
1 'polypeptide(L)'
;MASSSHFVQLAKTLPTPLQRFFARWPPAAILPEGAAAKPTPYQELRPNPFRFYKHSVTGKWQDPAYSQRRQAELVQMAREHGVEDLLPETTKGTEYRLAYRVEHGLRVKGTGVGQKVKGRIHERHMISRMEERRKAMLAMPNLIKSWKRIGKRNWTKFPK
;
A
#
# COMPACT_ATOMS: atom_id res chain seq x y z
N MET A 1 -0.67 -40.15 -18.11
CA MET A 1 -0.05 -39.92 -16.80
C MET A 1 1.41 -39.55 -17.05
N ALA A 2 1.85 -38.35 -16.71
CA ALA A 2 3.26 -38.00 -16.83
C ALA A 2 4.09 -38.84 -15.84
N SER A 3 5.27 -39.31 -16.24
CA SER A 3 6.15 -40.11 -15.38
C SER A 3 6.83 -39.25 -14.32
N SER A 4 7.24 -39.85 -13.21
CA SER A 4 8.04 -39.18 -12.17
C SER A 4 9.32 -38.54 -12.76
N SER A 5 9.96 -39.20 -13.73
CA SER A 5 11.12 -38.67 -14.44
C SER A 5 10.83 -37.37 -15.19
N HIS A 6 9.63 -37.23 -15.77
CA HIS A 6 9.21 -36.01 -16.45
C HIS A 6 9.05 -34.84 -15.46
N PHE A 7 8.44 -35.07 -14.30
CA PHE A 7 8.33 -34.02 -13.27
C PHE A 7 9.70 -33.59 -12.72
N VAL A 8 10.64 -34.52 -12.57
CA VAL A 8 12.02 -34.19 -12.19
C VAL A 8 12.70 -33.34 -13.26
N GLN A 9 12.49 -33.65 -14.55
CA GLN A 9 13.00 -32.83 -15.64
C GLN A 9 12.38 -31.43 -15.61
N LEU A 10 11.07 -31.31 -15.40
CA LEU A 10 10.39 -30.03 -15.28
C LEU A 10 10.95 -29.21 -14.12
N ALA A 11 11.12 -29.80 -12.93
CA ALA A 11 11.73 -29.12 -11.79
C ALA A 11 13.16 -28.62 -12.08
N LYS A 12 13.93 -29.37 -12.87
CA LYS A 12 15.29 -28.97 -13.31
C LYS A 12 15.29 -27.83 -14.33
N THR A 13 14.18 -27.56 -15.01
CA THR A 13 14.07 -26.40 -15.93
C THR A 13 13.81 -25.08 -15.20
N LEU A 14 13.47 -25.11 -13.91
CA LEU A 14 13.25 -23.90 -13.12
C LEU A 14 14.49 -23.00 -13.08
N PRO A 15 14.34 -21.67 -13.01
CA PRO A 15 15.45 -20.74 -12.85
C PRO A 15 16.34 -21.10 -11.64
N THR A 16 17.66 -20.98 -11.82
CA THR A 16 18.63 -21.30 -10.76
C THR A 16 18.38 -20.57 -9.43
N PRO A 17 17.88 -19.31 -9.38
CA PRO A 17 17.55 -18.67 -8.11
C PRO A 17 16.41 -19.38 -7.36
N LEU A 18 15.39 -19.87 -8.08
CA LEU A 18 14.27 -20.61 -7.49
C LEU A 18 14.70 -21.99 -7.00
N GLN A 19 15.50 -22.71 -7.79
CA GLN A 19 16.06 -24.00 -7.36
C GLN A 19 16.88 -23.86 -6.07
N ARG A 20 17.75 -22.84 -6.00
CA ARG A 20 18.53 -22.54 -4.80
C ARG A 20 17.65 -22.15 -3.61
N PHE A 21 16.55 -21.43 -3.86
CA PHE A 21 15.60 -21.06 -2.82
C PHE A 21 14.92 -22.31 -2.25
N PHE A 22 14.32 -23.16 -3.09
CA PHE A 22 13.63 -24.37 -2.63
C PHE A 22 14.57 -25.40 -2.01
N ALA A 23 15.83 -25.47 -2.44
CA ALA A 23 16.83 -26.31 -1.80
C ALA A 23 17.15 -25.87 -0.35
N ARG A 24 17.08 -24.57 -0.07
CA ARG A 24 17.36 -24.00 1.26
C ARG A 24 16.12 -23.90 2.14
N TRP A 25 14.97 -23.58 1.55
CA TRP A 25 13.67 -23.45 2.23
C TRP A 25 12.62 -24.30 1.51
N PRO A 26 12.67 -25.63 1.63
CA PRO A 26 11.66 -26.52 1.05
C PRO A 26 10.31 -26.32 1.77
N PRO A 27 9.20 -26.07 1.04
CA PRO A 27 7.88 -26.01 1.65
C PRO A 27 7.40 -27.40 2.08
N ALA A 28 6.44 -27.44 3.01
CA ALA A 28 5.87 -28.70 3.49
C ALA A 28 5.23 -29.55 2.37
N ALA A 29 4.69 -28.90 1.33
CA ALA A 29 4.01 -29.55 0.21
C ALA A 29 4.91 -30.47 -0.64
N ILE A 30 6.24 -30.28 -0.61
CA ILE A 30 7.18 -31.11 -1.39
C ILE A 30 7.93 -32.12 -0.52
N LEU A 31 7.70 -32.12 0.79
CA LEU A 31 8.30 -33.08 1.71
C LEU A 31 7.58 -34.43 1.60
N PRO A 32 8.28 -35.56 1.82
CA PRO A 32 7.66 -36.88 1.79
C PRO A 32 6.55 -37.00 2.84
N GLU A 33 5.40 -37.55 2.44
CA GLU A 33 4.24 -37.72 3.32
C GLU A 33 4.61 -38.56 4.56
N GLY A 34 4.24 -38.07 5.74
CA GLY A 34 4.45 -38.77 7.02
C GLY A 34 5.84 -38.63 7.64
N ALA A 35 6.82 -38.05 6.94
CA ALA A 35 8.11 -37.70 7.54
C ALA A 35 8.10 -36.21 7.90
N ALA A 36 8.16 -35.90 9.20
CA ALA A 36 8.59 -34.58 9.66
C ALA A 36 10.05 -34.39 9.24
N ALA A 37 10.27 -34.01 7.98
CA ALA A 37 11.62 -33.81 7.46
C ALA A 37 12.29 -32.76 8.35
N LYS A 38 13.51 -33.08 8.80
CA LYS A 38 14.26 -32.17 9.67
C LYS A 38 14.38 -30.83 8.94
N PRO A 39 14.06 -29.71 9.62
CA PRO A 39 14.20 -28.40 9.02
C PRO A 39 15.64 -28.25 8.52
N THR A 40 15.80 -27.57 7.38
CA THR A 40 17.14 -27.24 6.92
C THR A 40 17.83 -26.32 7.94
N PRO A 41 19.17 -26.26 7.99
CA PRO A 41 19.87 -25.33 8.88
C PRO A 41 19.42 -23.87 8.69
N TYR A 42 18.98 -23.51 7.48
CA TYR A 42 18.43 -22.19 7.18
C TYR A 42 17.03 -21.97 7.78
N GLN A 43 16.16 -22.98 7.76
CA GLN A 43 14.83 -22.94 8.38
C GLN A 43 14.92 -22.93 9.91
N GLU A 44 15.88 -23.64 10.50
CA GLU A 44 16.13 -23.62 11.95
C GLU A 44 16.56 -22.23 12.42
N LEU A 45 17.50 -21.60 11.72
CA LEU A 45 17.94 -20.24 12.01
C LEU A 45 16.80 -19.23 11.81
N ARG A 46 16.03 -19.42 10.74
CA ARG A 46 14.99 -18.48 10.30
C ARG A 46 13.83 -19.23 9.62
N PRO A 47 12.71 -19.42 10.32
CA PRO A 47 11.56 -20.14 9.78
C PRO A 47 10.99 -19.52 8.50
N ASN A 48 10.87 -18.18 8.45
CA ASN A 48 10.43 -17.46 7.24
C ASN A 48 11.54 -16.52 6.73
N PRO A 49 12.09 -16.74 5.53
CA PRO A 49 13.18 -15.93 4.99
C PRO A 49 12.75 -14.53 4.50
N PHE A 50 11.44 -14.28 4.37
CA PHE A 50 10.86 -13.03 3.86
C PHE A 50 10.45 -12.05 4.96
N ARG A 51 10.32 -12.52 6.21
CA ARG A 51 9.93 -11.69 7.35
C ARG A 51 11.15 -11.23 8.15
N PHE A 52 10.99 -10.09 8.82
CA PHE A 52 11.94 -9.66 9.83
C PHE A 52 11.92 -10.68 10.98
N TYR A 53 13.10 -10.95 11.53
CA TYR A 53 13.28 -11.92 12.60
C TYR A 53 13.86 -11.24 13.82
N LYS A 54 13.24 -11.42 14.98
CA LYS A 54 13.76 -10.92 16.25
C LYS A 54 14.64 -12.00 16.87
N HIS A 55 15.92 -11.71 17.05
CA HIS A 55 16.84 -12.66 17.65
C HIS A 55 16.50 -12.87 19.13
N SER A 56 16.36 -14.12 19.57
CA SER A 56 15.92 -14.47 20.93
C SER A 56 16.85 -13.94 22.03
N VAL A 57 18.16 -14.10 21.87
CA VAL A 57 19.17 -13.68 22.87
C VAL A 57 19.36 -12.15 22.89
N THR A 58 19.65 -11.52 21.74
CA THR A 58 19.98 -10.09 21.67
C THR A 58 18.75 -9.17 21.61
N GLY A 59 17.57 -9.70 21.32
CA GLY A 59 16.33 -8.93 21.17
C GLY A 59 16.29 -7.99 19.95
N LYS A 60 17.34 -7.96 19.13
CA LYS A 60 17.42 -7.07 17.95
C LYS A 60 16.65 -7.67 16.77
N TRP A 61 15.96 -6.79 16.04
CA TRP A 61 15.35 -7.15 14.77
C TRP A 61 16.43 -7.25 13.69
N GLN A 62 16.40 -8.36 12.96
CA GLN A 62 17.26 -8.59 11.82
C GLN A 62 16.44 -8.46 10.54
N ASP A 63 17.05 -7.84 9.54
CA ASP A 63 16.49 -7.74 8.20
C ASP A 63 16.16 -9.13 7.63
N PRO A 64 15.12 -9.24 6.78
CA PRO A 64 14.78 -10.49 6.13
C PRO A 64 15.96 -10.99 5.27
N ALA A 65 16.11 -12.31 5.19
CA ALA A 65 17.17 -12.93 4.39
C ALA A 65 17.06 -12.55 2.90
N TYR A 66 15.84 -12.28 2.43
CA TYR A 66 15.55 -11.69 1.13
C TYR A 66 14.88 -10.33 1.30
N SER A 67 15.49 -9.28 0.73
CA SER A 67 14.91 -7.93 0.72
C SER A 67 13.63 -7.88 -0.11
N GLN A 68 12.78 -6.88 0.10
CA GLN A 68 11.52 -6.74 -0.64
C GLN A 68 11.68 -6.76 -2.17
N ARG A 69 12.81 -6.25 -2.68
CA ARG A 69 13.17 -6.32 -4.10
C ARG A 69 13.38 -7.77 -4.54
N ARG A 70 14.24 -8.52 -3.82
CA ARG A 70 14.51 -9.94 -4.11
C ARG A 70 13.28 -10.84 -3.92
N GLN A 71 12.41 -10.51 -2.97
CA GLN A 71 11.12 -11.17 -2.81
C GLN A 71 10.24 -10.99 -4.06
N ALA A 72 10.15 -9.76 -4.58
CA ALA A 72 9.39 -9.49 -5.81
C ALA A 72 9.97 -10.21 -7.03
N GLU A 73 11.30 -10.28 -7.16
CA GLU A 73 11.98 -11.05 -8.22
C GLU A 73 11.66 -12.55 -8.12
N LEU A 74 11.73 -13.13 -6.92
CA LEU A 74 11.38 -14.54 -6.70
C LEU A 74 9.90 -14.81 -6.99
N VAL A 75 8.99 -13.96 -6.52
CA VAL A 75 7.56 -14.09 -6.79
C VAL A 75 7.29 -13.97 -8.29
N GLN A 76 7.95 -13.04 -8.98
CA GLN A 76 7.78 -12.88 -10.43
C GLN A 76 8.21 -14.15 -11.17
N MET A 77 9.41 -14.67 -10.89
CA MET A 77 9.89 -15.91 -11.50
C MET A 77 8.96 -17.09 -11.14
N ALA A 78 8.53 -17.20 -9.88
CA ALA A 78 7.68 -18.29 -9.45
C ALA A 78 6.31 -18.27 -10.14
N ARG A 79 5.74 -17.08 -10.33
CA ARG A 79 4.49 -16.89 -11.08
C ARG A 79 4.63 -17.27 -12.56
N GLU A 80 5.72 -16.85 -13.21
CA GLU A 80 6.01 -17.20 -14.61
C GLU A 80 6.16 -18.72 -14.81
N HIS A 81 6.64 -19.44 -13.79
CA HIS A 81 6.82 -20.89 -13.79
C HIS A 81 5.72 -21.67 -13.05
N GLY A 82 4.65 -21.02 -12.58
CA GLY A 82 3.50 -21.68 -11.92
C GLY A 82 3.82 -22.32 -10.56
N VAL A 83 4.85 -21.84 -9.84
CA VAL A 83 5.29 -22.35 -8.52
C VAL A 83 5.19 -21.28 -7.43
N GLU A 84 4.31 -20.29 -7.59
CA GLU A 84 4.12 -19.20 -6.61
C GLU A 84 3.63 -19.74 -5.26
N ASP A 85 2.71 -20.71 -5.27
CA ASP A 85 2.10 -21.30 -4.07
C ASP A 85 3.09 -22.06 -3.18
N LEU A 86 4.24 -22.45 -3.74
CA LEU A 86 5.33 -23.11 -3.02
C LEU A 86 6.20 -22.11 -2.22
N LEU A 87 6.08 -20.81 -2.49
CA LEU A 87 6.81 -19.78 -1.74
C LEU A 87 6.13 -19.49 -0.39
N PRO A 88 6.90 -19.12 0.64
CA PRO A 88 6.34 -18.58 1.87
C PRO A 88 5.49 -17.32 1.61
N GLU A 89 4.45 -17.12 2.42
CA GLU A 89 3.63 -15.91 2.37
C GLU A 89 4.48 -14.63 2.41
N THR A 90 4.21 -13.74 1.45
CA THR A 90 4.88 -12.43 1.35
C THR A 90 3.91 -11.34 0.92
N THR A 91 4.17 -10.11 1.37
CA THR A 91 3.47 -8.90 0.90
C THR A 91 3.62 -8.66 -0.61
N LYS A 92 4.61 -9.31 -1.24
CA LYS A 92 4.84 -9.23 -2.67
C LYS A 92 4.07 -10.28 -3.47
N GLY A 93 3.45 -11.27 -2.84
CA GLY A 93 2.67 -12.33 -3.50
C GLY A 93 1.41 -11.79 -4.16
N THR A 94 1.01 -12.42 -5.25
CA THR A 94 -0.16 -12.08 -6.06
C THR A 94 -1.44 -12.23 -5.24
N GLU A 95 -1.63 -13.39 -4.59
CA GLU A 95 -2.80 -13.68 -3.76
C GLU A 95 -2.93 -12.69 -2.61
N TYR A 96 -1.84 -12.46 -1.87
CA TYR A 96 -1.83 -11.52 -0.75
C TYR A 96 -2.22 -10.10 -1.20
N ARG A 97 -1.65 -9.61 -2.32
CA ARG A 97 -1.97 -8.26 -2.82
C ARG A 97 -3.42 -8.12 -3.24
N LEU A 98 -3.99 -9.17 -3.85
CA LEU A 98 -5.39 -9.20 -4.27
C LEU A 98 -6.31 -9.25 -3.05
N ALA A 99 -6.10 -10.21 -2.15
CA ALA A 99 -6.87 -10.35 -0.92
C ALA A 99 -6.84 -9.05 -0.09
N TYR A 100 -5.65 -8.47 0.12
CA TYR A 100 -5.50 -7.23 0.84
C TYR A 100 -6.27 -6.08 0.19
N ARG A 101 -6.24 -5.96 -1.15
CA ARG A 101 -6.95 -4.91 -1.88
C ARG A 101 -8.46 -5.10 -1.87
N VAL A 102 -8.96 -6.33 -1.95
CA VAL A 102 -10.39 -6.64 -1.87
C VAL A 102 -10.91 -6.36 -0.47
N GLU A 103 -10.20 -6.79 0.57
CA GLU A 103 -10.59 -6.60 1.97
C GLU A 103 -10.56 -5.11 2.38
N HIS A 104 -9.50 -4.39 2.02
CA HIS A 104 -9.25 -3.05 2.54
C HIS A 104 -9.64 -1.91 1.59
N GLY A 105 -9.73 -2.18 0.29
CA GLY A 105 -10.00 -1.16 -0.74
C GLY A 105 -8.90 -0.09 -0.89
N LEU A 106 -9.25 1.01 -1.55
CA LEU A 106 -8.37 2.19 -1.66
C LEU A 106 -8.39 2.97 -0.34
N ARG A 107 -7.23 3.30 0.22
CA ARG A 107 -7.12 3.95 1.54
C ARG A 107 -6.33 5.26 1.54
N VAL A 108 -6.07 5.83 0.35
CA VAL A 108 -5.35 7.11 0.25
C VAL A 108 -6.20 8.26 0.82
N LYS A 109 -5.54 9.28 1.38
CA LYS A 109 -6.25 10.40 1.99
C LYS A 109 -7.09 11.15 0.95
N GLY A 110 -8.35 11.41 1.26
CA GLY A 110 -9.28 12.16 0.41
C GLY A 110 -10.19 11.27 -0.45
N THR A 111 -9.63 10.32 -1.19
CA THR A 111 -10.39 9.44 -2.12
C THR A 111 -10.53 8.00 -1.67
N GLY A 112 -9.86 7.60 -0.58
CA GLY A 112 -10.02 6.27 -0.01
C GLY A 112 -11.42 6.03 0.57
N VAL A 113 -11.78 4.76 0.73
CA VAL A 113 -13.06 4.33 1.33
C VAL A 113 -13.22 5.00 2.69
N GLY A 114 -14.35 5.68 2.89
CA GLY A 114 -14.65 6.43 4.12
C GLY A 114 -13.90 7.75 4.30
N GLN A 115 -13.08 8.19 3.34
CA GLN A 115 -12.44 9.50 3.35
C GLN A 115 -13.27 10.54 2.57
N LYS A 116 -13.07 11.82 2.91
CA LYS A 116 -13.65 12.96 2.19
C LYS A 116 -12.56 13.91 1.70
N VAL A 117 -12.72 14.40 0.48
CA VAL A 117 -11.82 15.39 -0.12
C VAL A 117 -11.95 16.73 0.61
N LYS A 118 -10.82 17.36 0.94
CA LYS A 118 -10.75 18.64 1.68
C LYS A 118 -11.28 19.85 0.87
N GLY A 119 -11.27 19.75 -0.45
CA GLY A 119 -11.51 20.86 -1.37
C GLY A 119 -10.35 21.87 -1.41
N ARG A 120 -10.28 22.68 -2.46
CA ARG A 120 -9.34 23.80 -2.56
C ARG A 120 -9.84 24.96 -1.70
N ILE A 121 -8.94 25.90 -1.36
CA ILE A 121 -9.31 27.06 -0.52
C ILE A 121 -10.43 27.88 -1.15
N HIS A 122 -10.39 28.08 -2.47
CA HIS A 122 -11.41 28.87 -3.15
C HIS A 122 -12.78 28.21 -3.18
N GLU A 123 -12.85 26.87 -3.26
CA GLU A 123 -14.09 26.09 -3.21
C GLU A 123 -14.72 26.21 -1.82
N ARG A 124 -13.92 26.02 -0.76
CA ARG A 124 -14.39 26.12 0.62
C ARG A 124 -14.95 27.50 0.96
N HIS A 125 -14.31 28.58 0.49
CA HIS A 125 -14.74 29.95 0.75
C HIS A 125 -15.66 30.53 -0.32
N MET A 126 -16.06 29.76 -1.35
CA MET A 126 -16.87 30.29 -2.45
C MET A 126 -18.21 30.83 -1.96
N ILE A 127 -18.93 30.03 -1.16
CA ILE A 127 -20.27 30.37 -0.67
C ILE A 127 -20.20 31.61 0.23
N SER A 128 -19.28 31.60 1.19
CA SER A 128 -19.06 32.73 2.11
C SER A 128 -18.74 34.03 1.36
N ARG A 129 -17.83 33.99 0.37
CA ARG A 129 -17.50 35.16 -0.46
C ARG A 129 -18.68 35.65 -1.32
N MET A 130 -19.52 34.75 -1.83
CA MET A 130 -20.71 35.16 -2.60
C MET A 130 -21.77 35.79 -1.71
N GLU A 131 -21.94 35.30 -0.48
CA GLU A 131 -22.90 35.85 0.46
C GLU A 131 -22.49 37.25 0.95
N GLU A 132 -21.20 37.48 1.19
CA GLU A 132 -20.68 38.82 1.49
C GLU A 132 -20.96 39.82 0.36
N ARG A 133 -20.75 39.40 -0.90
CA ARG A 133 -21.08 40.21 -2.07
C ARG A 133 -22.57 40.52 -2.14
N ARG A 134 -23.43 39.51 -1.93
CA ARG A 134 -24.89 39.67 -1.91
C ARG A 134 -25.31 40.71 -0.86
N LYS A 135 -24.81 40.56 0.38
CA LYS A 135 -25.11 41.47 1.48
C LYS A 135 -24.65 42.90 1.20
N ALA A 136 -23.46 43.07 0.64
CA ALA A 136 -22.94 44.38 0.26
C ALA A 136 -23.81 45.07 -0.81
N MET A 137 -24.23 44.32 -1.84
CA MET A 137 -25.10 44.84 -2.91
C MET A 137 -26.48 45.23 -2.39
N LEU A 138 -27.07 44.46 -1.46
CA LEU A 138 -28.34 44.80 -0.84
C LEU A 138 -28.26 46.05 0.04
N ALA A 139 -27.13 46.27 0.74
CA ALA A 139 -26.91 47.46 1.55
C ALA A 139 -26.52 48.71 0.73
N MET A 140 -26.05 48.52 -0.51
CA MET A 140 -25.52 49.58 -1.37
C MET A 140 -26.48 50.76 -1.59
N PRO A 141 -27.79 50.59 -1.86
CA PRO A 141 -28.69 51.72 -2.08
C PRO A 141 -28.80 52.65 -0.86
N ASN A 142 -28.86 52.07 0.35
CA ASN A 142 -28.94 52.83 1.59
C ASN A 142 -27.61 53.55 1.89
N LEU A 143 -26.49 52.89 1.61
CA LEU A 143 -25.16 53.49 1.74
C LEU A 143 -25.03 54.72 0.83
N ILE A 144 -25.38 54.59 -0.45
CA ILE A 144 -25.33 55.70 -1.43
C ILE A 144 -26.23 56.87 -0.99
N LYS A 145 -27.46 56.59 -0.53
CA LYS A 145 -28.35 57.63 0.02
C LYS A 145 -27.71 58.37 1.19
N SER A 146 -27.10 57.64 2.12
CA SER A 146 -26.43 58.25 3.29
C SER A 146 -25.22 59.09 2.90
N TRP A 147 -24.41 58.62 1.95
CA TRP A 147 -23.23 59.31 1.44
C TRP A 147 -23.60 60.59 0.69
N LYS A 148 -24.62 60.53 -0.18
CA LYS A 148 -25.14 61.71 -0.87
C LYS A 148 -25.71 62.76 0.09
N ARG A 149 -26.36 62.34 1.18
CA ARG A 149 -26.90 63.25 2.21
C ARG A 149 -25.81 63.93 3.04
N ILE A 150 -24.78 63.19 3.47
CA ILE A 150 -23.69 63.72 4.30
C ILE A 150 -22.70 64.55 3.46
N GLY A 151 -22.47 64.12 2.21
CA GLY A 151 -21.52 64.74 1.28
C GLY A 151 -20.08 64.25 1.45
N LYS A 152 -19.29 64.38 0.37
CA LYS A 152 -17.93 63.84 0.27
C LYS A 152 -16.97 64.34 1.37
N ARG A 153 -17.04 65.63 1.73
CA ARG A 153 -16.10 66.27 2.67
C ARG A 153 -16.31 65.81 4.12
N ASN A 154 -17.56 65.48 4.49
CA ASN A 154 -17.94 65.14 5.86
C ASN A 154 -18.05 63.62 6.09
N TRP A 155 -17.75 62.81 5.06
CA TRP A 155 -17.77 61.35 5.18
C TRP A 155 -16.55 60.84 5.92
N THR A 156 -16.74 60.03 6.95
CA THR A 156 -15.66 59.49 7.79
C THR A 156 -15.57 57.96 7.78
N LYS A 157 -16.59 57.26 7.25
CA LYS A 157 -16.68 55.79 7.23
C LYS A 157 -15.96 55.21 6.00
N PHE A 158 -14.65 55.40 5.91
CA PHE A 158 -13.84 54.77 4.87
C PHE A 158 -13.47 53.33 5.24
N PRO A 159 -13.31 52.42 4.27
CA PRO A 159 -12.72 51.11 4.51
C PRO A 159 -11.33 51.25 5.15
N LYS A 160 -10.94 50.22 5.91
CA LYS A 160 -9.60 50.10 6.48
C LYS A 160 -8.68 49.34 5.54
#